data_AF-A0A1U7HBL4-F1
#
_entry.id   AF-A0A1U7HBL4-F1
#
_cell.length_a   1.000
_cell.length_b   1.000
_cell.length_c   1.000
_cell.angle_alpha   90.00
_cell.angle_beta   90.00
_cell.angle_gamma   90.00
#
_symmetry.space_group_name_H-M   'P 1'
#
loop_
_entity.id
_entity.type
_entity.pdbx_description
1 polymer ?
#
loop_
_entity_poly.entity_id
_entity_poly.type
_entity_poly.pdbx_seq_one_letter_code
_entity_poly.pdbx_strand_id
1 'polypeptide(L)' 'MGEAKRRKAALGDKYGQEERIFPWLPVTKSQAENLYKLTTRVAWIGIGALAVIWVTIRFIGPAFGWWEIQ' A
#
# COMPACT_ATOMS: atom_id res chain seq x y z
N MET A 1 -31.46 5.92 5.00
CA MET A 1 -31.00 7.33 4.83
C MET A 1 -30.86 8.12 6.14
N GLY A 2 -31.57 7.81 7.24
CA GLY A 2 -31.54 8.63 8.48
C GLY A 2 -30.35 8.41 9.43
N GLU A 3 -29.69 7.24 9.37
CA GLU A 3 -28.60 6.90 10.30
C GLU A 3 -27.36 7.76 10.10
N ALA A 4 -26.99 8.07 8.86
CA ALA A 4 -25.85 8.94 8.56
C ALA A 4 -26.06 10.36 9.12
N LYS A 5 -27.31 10.86 9.10
CA LYS A 5 -27.68 12.17 9.63
C LYS A 5 -27.67 12.19 11.18
N ARG A 6 -28.06 11.08 11.82
CA ARG A 6 -27.94 10.90 13.28
C ARG A 6 -26.49 10.77 13.74
N ARG A 7 -25.65 10.03 12.99
CA ARG A 7 -24.20 9.93 13.26
C ARG A 7 -23.51 11.30 13.09
N LYS A 8 -23.89 12.09 12.08
CA LYS A 8 -23.46 13.50 11.94
C LYS A 8 -23.80 14.35 13.15
N ALA A 9 -25.04 14.29 13.61
CA ALA A 9 -25.51 15.11 14.73
C ALA A 9 -24.85 14.74 16.07
N ALA A 10 -24.57 13.45 16.30
CA ALA A 10 -23.90 12.98 17.52
C ALA A 10 -22.39 13.30 17.55
N LEU A 11 -21.73 13.36 16.40
CA LEU A 11 -20.29 13.60 16.29
C LEU A 11 -19.94 15.09 16.14
N GLY A 12 -20.87 15.97 15.77
CA GLY A 12 -20.66 17.42 15.74
C GLY A 12 -19.40 17.82 14.98
N ASP A 13 -18.56 18.67 15.59
CA ASP A 13 -17.26 19.12 15.03
C ASP A 13 -16.24 18.00 14.83
N LYS A 14 -16.46 16.81 15.42
CA LYS A 14 -15.62 15.62 15.22
C LYS A 14 -16.06 14.77 14.03
N TYR A 15 -17.19 15.09 13.40
CA TYR A 15 -17.64 14.36 12.22
C TYR A 15 -16.74 14.71 11.01
N GLY A 16 -15.86 13.78 10.65
CA GLY A 16 -14.89 13.98 9.57
C GLY A 16 -13.52 14.50 10.04
N GLN A 17 -13.31 14.67 11.35
CA GLN A 17 -11.96 14.84 11.88
C GLN A 17 -11.25 13.49 11.92
N GLU A 18 -10.07 13.43 11.30
CA GLU A 18 -9.23 12.24 11.29
C GLU A 18 -8.95 11.80 12.72
N GLU A 19 -9.44 10.61 13.04
CA GLU A 19 -9.36 10.03 14.37
C GLU A 19 -7.88 9.77 14.71
N ARG A 20 -7.24 10.69 15.43
CA ARG A 20 -5.86 10.51 15.90
C ARG A 20 -5.81 9.24 16.75
N ILE A 21 -5.00 8.25 16.33
CA ILE A 21 -4.89 6.96 17.04
C ILE A 21 -4.38 7.19 18.48
N PHE A 22 -3.52 8.20 18.67
CA PHE A 22 -3.02 8.62 19.97
C PHE A 22 -3.02 10.15 20.10
N PRO A 23 -3.52 10.73 21.21
CA PRO A 23 -3.60 12.18 21.40
C PRO A 23 -2.24 12.86 21.61
N TRP A 24 -1.19 12.10 21.94
CA TRP A 24 0.16 12.61 22.24
C TRP A 24 1.14 12.47 21.06
N LEU A 25 0.77 11.74 20.01
CA LEU A 25 1.61 11.51 18.84
C LEU A 25 0.97 12.17 17.62
N PRO A 26 1.66 13.08 16.90
CA PRO A 26 1.12 13.77 15.74
C PRO A 26 1.10 12.86 14.49
N VAL A 27 0.65 11.62 14.64
CA VAL A 27 0.44 10.67 13.54
C VAL A 27 -1.06 10.52 13.34
N THR A 28 -1.56 11.03 12.23
CA THR A 28 -2.98 10.89 11.87
C THR A 28 -3.23 9.49 11.31
N LYS A 29 -4.44 8.95 11.48
CA LYS A 29 -4.83 7.67 10.85
C LYS A 29 -4.60 7.68 9.35
N SER A 30 -4.81 8.82 8.69
CA SER A 30 -4.62 8.96 7.25
C SER A 30 -3.16 8.81 6.83
N GLN A 31 -2.21 9.32 7.61
CA GLN A 31 -0.78 9.13 7.33
C GLN A 31 -0.39 7.65 7.40
N ALA A 32 -0.84 6.94 8.43
CA ALA A 32 -0.58 5.50 8.56
C ALA A 32 -1.24 4.70 7.41
N GLU A 33 -2.46 5.05 7.03
CA GLU A 33 -3.17 4.37 5.94
C GLU A 33 -2.53 4.65 4.58
N ASN A 34 -2.04 5.87 4.36
CA ASN A 34 -1.32 6.24 3.14
C ASN A 34 0.04 5.53 3.05
N LEU A 35 0.77 5.43 4.16
CA LEU A 35 2.01 4.65 4.22
C LEU A 35 1.74 3.17 3.93
N TYR A 36 0.71 2.59 4.55
CA TYR A 36 0.34 1.20 4.30
C TYR A 36 -0.04 0.94 2.84
N LYS A 37 -0.82 1.84 2.23
CA LYS A 37 -1.16 1.77 0.79
C LYS A 37 0.09 1.87 -0.07
N LEU A 38 1.02 2.78 0.25
CA LEU A 38 2.28 2.94 -0.47
C LEU A 38 3.16 1.70 -0.35
N THR A 39 3.41 1.19 0.85
CA THR A 39 4.25 0.01 1.07
C THR A 39 3.66 -1.23 0.42
N THR A 40 2.33 -1.40 0.50
CA THR A 40 1.64 -2.51 -0.18
C THR A 40 1.81 -2.41 -1.69
N ARG A 41 1.66 -1.21 -2.27
CA ARG A 41 1.86 -1.00 -3.71
C ARG A 41 3.30 -1.27 -4.13
N VAL A 42 4.28 -0.80 -3.35
CA VAL A 42 5.71 -1.03 -3.60
C VAL A 42 6.05 -2.51 -3.47
N ALA A 43 5.47 -3.23 -2.50
CA ALA A 43 5.68 -4.66 -2.33
C ALA A 43 5.25 -5.44 -3.57
N TRP A 44 4.07 -5.13 -4.15
CA TRP A 44 3.62 -5.73 -5.40
C TRP A 44 4.53 -5.42 -6.58
N ILE A 45 5.04 -4.18 -6.66
CA ILE A 45 6.03 -3.81 -7.69
C ILE A 45 7.32 -4.62 -7.51
N GLY A 46 7.79 -4.79 -6.27
CA GLY A 46 8.99 -5.57 -5.96
C GLY A 46 8.84 -7.04 -6.34
N ILE A 47 7.68 -7.65 -6.04
CA ILE A 47 7.36 -9.03 -6.44
C ILE A 47 7.35 -9.15 -7.97
N GLY A 48 6.70 -8.21 -8.66
CA GLY A 48 6.67 -8.18 -10.13
C GLY A 48 8.07 -8.05 -10.73
N ALA A 49 8.89 -7.14 -10.19
CA ALA A 49 10.27 -6.95 -10.64
C ALA A 49 11.13 -8.21 -10.43
N LEU A 50 11.01 -8.86 -9.27
CA LEU A 50 11.68 -10.13 -8.98
C LEU A 50 11.29 -11.22 -9.97
N ALA A 51 10.00 -11.35 -10.27
CA ALA A 51 9.51 -12.32 -11.25
C ALA A 51 10.05 -12.02 -12.66
N VAL A 52 10.04 -10.76 -13.09
CA VAL A 52 10.58 -10.34 -14.40
C VAL A 52 12.07 -10.60 -14.50
N ILE A 53 12.84 -10.27 -13.46
CA ILE A 53 14.28 -10.54 -13.42
C ILE A 53 14.53 -12.05 -13.47
N TRP A 54 13.78 -12.83 -12.69
CA TRP A 54 13.90 -14.28 -12.69
C TRP A 54 13.62 -14.88 -14.08
N VAL A 55 12.56 -14.46 -14.76
CA VAL A 55 12.25 -14.90 -16.13
C VAL A 55 13.33 -14.48 -17.11
N THR A 56 13.79 -13.23 -17.03
CA THR A 56 14.89 -12.73 -17.86
C THR A 56 16.14 -13.59 -17.68
N ILE A 57 16.47 -13.92 -16.43
CA ILE A 57 17.66 -14.71 -16.15
C ILE A 57 17.50 -16.15 -16.67
N ARG A 58 16.33 -16.75 -16.47
CA ARG A 58 16.11 -18.17 -16.72
C ARG A 58 15.81 -18.52 -18.18
N PHE A 59 15.24 -17.58 -18.93
CA PHE A 59 14.77 -17.81 -20.30
C PHE A 59 15.45 -16.90 -21.32
N ILE A 60 15.51 -15.60 -21.07
CA ILE A 60 16.10 -14.64 -22.03
C ILE A 60 17.61 -14.86 -22.11
N GLY A 61 18.31 -14.90 -20.97
CA GLY A 61 19.76 -15.13 -20.96
C GLY A 61 20.22 -16.35 -21.76
N PRO A 62 19.67 -17.55 -21.52
CA PRO A 62 20.00 -18.74 -22.29
C PRO A 62 19.55 -18.67 -23.76
N ALA A 63 18.37 -18.12 -24.04
CA ALA A 63 17.88 -18.00 -25.42
C ALA A 63 18.74 -17.06 -26.28
N PHE A 64 19.34 -16.04 -25.67
CA PHE A 64 20.29 -15.13 -26.31
C PHE A 64 21.76 -15.58 -26.18
N GLY A 65 22.03 -16.72 -25.52
CA GLY A 65 23.38 -17.29 -25.36
C GLY A 65 24.30 -16.53 -24.40
N TRP A 66 23.76 -15.71 -23.50
CA TRP A 66 24.56 -14.92 -22.55
C TRP A 66 25.18 -15.78 -21.44
N TRP A 67 24.54 -16.89 -21.08
CA TRP A 67 25.09 -17.94 -20.21
C TRP A 67 24.33 -19.24 -20.46
N GLU A 68 24.99 -20.37 -20.20
CA GLU A 68 24.34 -21.67 -20.19
C GLU A 68 23.83 -22.02 -18.79
N ILE A 69 22.70 -22.70 -18.76
CA ILE A 69 22.20 -23.35 -17.55
C ILE A 69 22.64 -24.80 -17.69
N GLN A 70 23.65 -25.17 -16.89
CA GLN A 70 24.16 -26.54 -16.82
C GLN A 70 23.07 -27.56 -16.50
#